data_AF-A0A2E7QBZ2-F1
#
_entry.id   AF-A0A2E7QBZ2-F1
#
_cell.length_a   1.000
_cell.length_b   1.000
_cell.length_c   1.000
_cell.angle_alpha   90.00
_cell.angle_beta   90.00
_cell.angle_gamma   90.00
#
_symmetry.space_group_name_H-M   'P 1'
#
loop_
_entity.id
_entity.type
_entity.pdbx_description
1 polymer ?
#
loop_
_entity_poly.entity_id
_entity_poly.type
_entity_poly.pdbx_seq_one_letter_code
_entity_poly.pdbx_strand_id
1 'polypeptide(L)'
;MTDPVEIYNNTLVPMVVETTNRGERAYDIYSRLLKERIIFVTGPIEDHVASLICAQLLFLESENPKKDIAFYINSPGGVVTSGLAI
;
A
#
# COMPACT_ATOMS: atom_id res chain seq x y z
N MET A 1 -24.54 8.79 15.76
CA MET A 1 -23.25 9.46 15.49
C MET A 1 -22.51 8.49 14.61
N THR A 2 -22.44 8.74 13.30
CA THR A 2 -21.80 7.81 12.35
C THR A 2 -20.31 7.83 12.63
N ASP A 3 -19.73 6.67 12.94
CA ASP A 3 -18.30 6.58 13.22
C ASP A 3 -17.54 6.96 11.93
N PRO A 4 -16.67 7.98 11.92
CA PRO A 4 -15.89 8.35 10.74
C PRO A 4 -15.00 7.19 10.23
N VAL A 5 -14.78 6.15 11.03
CA VAL A 5 -14.08 4.93 10.62
C VAL A 5 -14.90 4.08 9.64
N GLU A 6 -16.24 4.01 9.76
CA GLU A 6 -17.09 3.20 8.87
C GLU A 6 -17.14 3.73 7.43
N ILE A 7 -16.86 5.03 7.21
CA ILE A 7 -16.88 5.66 5.89
C ILE A 7 -15.73 5.13 4.99
N TYR A 8 -14.67 4.57 5.56
CA TYR A 8 -13.49 4.12 4.82
C TYR A 8 -13.63 2.72 4.20
N ASN A 9 -14.55 1.88 4.67
CA ASN A 9 -14.64 0.47 4.24
C ASN A 9 -15.44 0.22 2.96
N ASN A 10 -15.97 1.26 2.30
CA ASN A 10 -16.68 1.13 1.03
C ASN A 10 -16.29 2.19 0.00
N THR A 11 -14.99 2.36 -0.24
CA THR A 11 -14.50 3.20 -1.33
C THR A 11 -14.05 2.33 -2.49
N LEU A 12 -14.83 2.34 -3.58
CA LEU A 12 -14.41 1.80 -4.88
C LEU A 12 -13.02 2.39 -5.21
N VAL A 13 -12.00 1.54 -5.25
CA VAL A 13 -10.64 1.97 -5.58
C VAL A 13 -10.62 2.36 -7.06
N PRO A 14 -10.24 3.61 -7.40
CA PRO A 14 -10.17 4.04 -8.79
C PRO A 14 -9.20 3.19 -9.61
N MET A 15 -9.61 2.87 -10.84
CA MET A 15 -8.77 2.18 -11.81
C MET A 15 -8.11 3.19 -12.74
N VAL A 16 -6.83 2.98 -13.03
CA VAL A 16 -6.01 3.78 -13.93
C VAL A 16 -5.54 2.90 -15.08
N VAL A 17 -5.62 3.42 -16.31
CA VAL A 17 -5.13 2.73 -17.51
C VAL A 17 -3.74 3.25 -17.85
N GLU A 18 -2.76 2.36 -17.94
CA GLU A 18 -1.41 2.66 -18.40
C GLU A 18 -1.25 2.17 -19.84
N THR A 19 -0.90 3.07 -20.76
CA THR A 19 -0.58 2.74 -22.14
C THR A 19 0.88 2.29 -22.23
N THR A 20 1.10 1.05 -22.63
CA THR A 20 2.45 0.51 -22.88
C THR A 20 2.60 0.21 -24.37
N ASN A 21 3.84 0.07 -24.86
CA ASN A 21 4.11 -0.33 -26.25
C ASN A 21 3.50 -1.70 -26.64
N ARG A 22 3.03 -2.50 -25.66
CA ARG A 22 2.36 -3.79 -25.87
C ARG A 22 0.84 -3.74 -25.67
N GLY A 23 0.26 -2.56 -25.43
CA GLY A 23 -1.18 -2.37 -25.22
C GLY A 23 -1.51 -1.62 -23.92
N GLU A 24 -2.81 -1.50 -23.64
CA GLU A 24 -3.35 -0.89 -22.42
C GLU A 24 -3.44 -1.91 -21.30
N ARG A 25 -2.96 -1.54 -20.11
CA ARG A 25 -3.10 -2.34 -18.89
C ARG A 25 -3.77 -1.52 -17.79
N ALA A 26 -4.86 -2.03 -17.25
CA ALA A 26 -5.56 -1.40 -16.15
C ALA A 26 -4.96 -1.86 -14.80
N TYR A 27 -4.72 -0.91 -13.92
CA TYR A 27 -4.26 -1.12 -12.55
C TYR A 27 -5.16 -0.34 -11.60
N ASP A 28 -5.35 -0.83 -10.38
CA ASP A 28 -5.84 0.05 -9.34
C ASP A 28 -4.77 1.10 -9.01
N ILE A 29 -5.20 2.25 -8.45
CA ILE A 29 -4.29 3.36 -8.16
C ILE A 29 -3.14 2.94 -7.22
N TYR A 30 -3.38 2.06 -6.26
CA TYR A 30 -2.34 1.61 -5.32
C TYR A 30 -1.31 0.71 -6.00
N SER A 31 -1.74 -0.22 -6.84
CA SER A 31 -0.87 -1.05 -7.67
C SER A 31 -0.01 -0.20 -8.61
N ARG A 32 -0.58 0.87 -9.18
CA ARG A 32 0.18 1.80 -10.02
C ARG A 32 1.24 2.56 -9.24
N LEU A 33 0.95 2.94 -7.99
CA LEU A 33 1.88 3.64 -7.11
C LEU A 33 2.95 2.70 -6.53
N LEU A 34 2.62 1.44 -6.24
CA LEU A 34 3.59 0.43 -5.82
C LEU A 34 4.66 0.20 -6.90
N LYS A 35 4.27 0.24 -8.18
CA LYS A 35 5.22 0.19 -9.31
C LYS A 35 6.20 1.38 -9.32
N GLU A 36 5.81 2.53 -8.78
CA GLU A 36 6.71 3.68 -8.52
C GLU A 36 7.45 3.58 -7.18
N ARG A 37 7.34 2.44 -6.49
CA ARG A 37 7.95 2.15 -5.18
C ARG A 37 7.39 2.99 -4.04
N ILE A 38 6.10 3.29 -4.12
CA ILE A 38 5.36 4.01 -3.08
C ILE A 38 4.50 3.01 -2.30
N ILE A 39 4.71 2.93 -0.99
CA ILE A 39 3.88 2.12 -0.08
C ILE A 39 3.13 3.06 0.87
N PHE A 40 1.84 2.76 1.10
CA PHE A 40 0.98 3.48 2.02
C PHE A 40 0.69 2.64 3.26
N VAL A 41 0.84 3.26 4.42
CA VAL A 41 0.39 2.71 5.71
C VAL A 41 -0.74 3.60 6.22
N THR A 42 -1.96 3.15 6.05
CA THR A 42 -3.15 3.91 6.44
C THR A 42 -4.01 3.12 7.40
N GLY A 43 -4.47 3.78 8.47
CA GLY A 43 -5.34 3.16 9.47
C GLY A 43 -4.57 2.33 10.51
N PRO A 44 -5.29 1.57 11.36
CA PRO A 44 -4.70 0.81 12.46
C PRO A 44 -3.68 -0.25 12.00
N ILE A 45 -2.60 -0.41 12.75
CA ILE A 45 -1.59 -1.45 12.47
C ILE A 45 -1.98 -2.75 13.18
N GLU A 46 -2.27 -3.76 12.37
CA GLU A 46 -2.57 -5.12 12.80
C GLU A 46 -1.72 -6.11 12.00
N ASP A 47 -1.71 -7.38 12.40
CA ASP A 47 -0.90 -8.43 11.76
C ASP A 47 -1.15 -8.55 10.25
N HIS A 48 -2.39 -8.34 9.81
CA HIS A 48 -2.73 -8.39 8.39
C HIS A 48 -2.07 -7.24 7.60
N VAL A 49 -2.13 -6.00 8.13
CA VAL A 49 -1.52 -4.81 7.52
C VAL A 49 -0.01 -4.96 7.50
N ALA A 50 0.57 -5.39 8.62
CA ALA A 50 2.01 -5.60 8.73
C ALA A 50 2.50 -6.64 7.72
N SER A 51 1.84 -7.79 7.63
CA SER A 51 2.18 -8.84 6.65
C SER A 51 2.14 -8.33 5.20
N LEU A 52 1.12 -7.53 4.85
CA LEU A 52 1.03 -6.93 3.51
C LEU A 52 2.17 -5.94 3.23
N ILE A 53 2.52 -5.10 4.21
CA ILE A 53 3.63 -4.14 4.07
C ILE A 53 4.97 -4.88 3.93
N CYS A 54 5.25 -5.88 4.76
CA CYS A 54 6.46 -6.69 4.65
C CYS A 54 6.56 -7.34 3.27
N ALA A 55 5.46 -7.88 2.74
CA ALA A 55 5.43 -8.47 1.41
C ALA A 55 5.75 -7.44 0.31
N GLN A 56 5.21 -6.21 0.41
CA GLN A 56 5.50 -5.13 -0.52
C GLN A 56 6.96 -4.67 -0.45
N LEU A 57 7.53 -4.54 0.76
CA LEU A 57 8.94 -4.19 0.96
C LEU A 57 9.87 -5.22 0.29
N LEU A 58 9.65 -6.51 0.57
CA LEU A 58 10.44 -7.60 -0.02
C LEU A 58 10.29 -7.66 -1.54
N PHE A 59 9.07 -7.44 -2.05
CA PHE A 59 8.82 -7.36 -3.49
C PHE A 59 9.65 -6.23 -4.13
N LEU A 60 9.61 -5.03 -3.57
CA LEU A 60 10.36 -3.88 -4.09
C LEU A 60 11.87 -4.05 -3.97
N GLU A 61 12.34 -4.65 -2.87
CA GLU A 61 13.76 -5.00 -2.70
C GLU A 61 14.22 -5.98 -3.78
N SER A 62 13.41 -7.00 -4.09
CA SER A 62 13.70 -8.00 -5.12
C SER A 62 13.77 -7.40 -6.53
N GLU A 63 12.96 -6.38 -6.84
CA GLU A 63 13.01 -5.70 -8.14
C GLU A 63 14.25 -4.83 -8.29
N ASN A 64 14.61 -4.06 -7.26
CA ASN A 64 15.81 -3.24 -7.26
C ASN A 64 16.22 -2.87 -5.82
N PRO A 65 17.26 -3.50 -5.27
CA PRO A 65 17.68 -3.25 -3.89
C PRO A 65 18.39 -1.90 -3.71
N LYS A 66 18.77 -1.23 -4.80
CA LYS A 66 19.50 0.06 -4.76
C LYS A 66 18.59 1.28 -4.86
N LYS A 67 17.32 1.09 -5.24
CA LYS A 67 16.39 2.20 -5.47
C LYS A 67 15.57 2.42 -4.20
N ASP A 68 15.43 3.68 -3.83
CA ASP A 68 14.68 4.06 -2.63
C ASP A 68 13.22 3.62 -2.69
N ILE A 69 12.63 3.44 -1.52
CA ILE A 69 11.21 3.15 -1.31
C ILE A 69 10.62 4.35 -0.58
N ALA A 70 9.54 4.91 -1.12
CA ALA A 70 8.82 6.01 -0.50
C ALA A 70 7.71 5.47 0.39
N PHE A 71 7.77 5.78 1.69
CA PHE A 71 6.87 5.24 2.70
C PHE A 71 5.98 6.35 3.27
N TYR A 72 4.69 6.32 2.93
CA TYR A 72 3.72 7.32 3.37
C TYR A 72 2.88 6.76 4.52
N ILE A 73 2.97 7.40 5.69
CA ILE A 73 2.36 6.91 6.92
C ILE A 73 1.25 7.86 7.36
N ASN A 74 0.04 7.34 7.49
CA ASN A 74 -1.11 7.96 8.14
C ASN A 74 -1.82 6.91 9.01
N SER A 75 -1.22 6.62 10.15
CA SER A 75 -1.71 5.58 11.06
C SER A 75 -1.84 6.12 12.49
N PRO A 76 -2.92 5.80 13.23
CA PRO A 76 -3.01 6.07 14.66
C PRO A 76 -2.14 5.10 15.50
N GLY A 77 -1.36 4.21 14.87
CA GLY A 77 -0.65 3.12 15.53
C GLY A 77 -1.49 1.84 15.60
N GLY A 78 -1.13 0.93 16.50
CA GLY A 78 -1.82 -0.34 16.66
C GLY A 78 -1.02 -1.34 17.49
N VAL A 79 -1.02 -2.61 17.07
CA VAL A 79 -0.33 -3.70 17.77
C VAL A 79 1.19 -3.52 17.65
N VAL A 80 1.87 -3.46 18.80
CA VAL A 80 3.31 -3.20 18.88
C VAL A 80 4.14 -4.25 18.13
N THR A 81 3.78 -5.53 18.27
CA THR A 81 4.50 -6.62 17.59
C THR A 81 4.37 -6.54 16.08
N SER A 82 3.19 -6.17 15.56
CA SER A 82 2.96 -5.98 14.14
C SER A 82 3.73 -4.75 13.62
N GLY A 83 3.76 -3.67 14.41
CA GLY A 83 4.56 -2.48 14.09
C GLY A 83 6.07 -2.73 14.08
N LEU A 84 6.58 -3.65 14.91
CA LEU A 84 7.99 -4.06 14.91
C LEU A 84 8.35 -5.02 13.77
N ALA A 85 7.37 -5.65 13.13
CA ALA A 85 7.59 -6.55 12.00
C ALA A 85 7.79 -5.80 10.67
N ILE A 86 7.22 -4.59 10.57
CA ILE A 86 7.34 -3.66 9.44
C ILE A 86 8.72 -3.01 9.43
#